data_AF-A0A7C7RTY0-F1
#
_entry.id   AF-A0A7C7RTY0-F1
#
_cell.length_a   1.000
_cell.length_b   1.000
_cell.length_c   1.000
_cell.angle_alpha   90.00
_cell.angle_beta   90.00
_cell.angle_gamma   90.00
#
_symmetry.space_group_name_H-M   'P 1'
#
loop_
_entity.id
_entity.type
_entity.pdbx_description
1 polymer ?
#
loop_
_entity_poly.entity_id
_entity_poly.type
_entity_poly.pdbx_seq_one_letter_code
_entity_poly.pdbx_strand_id
1 'polypeptide(L)' 'MTEKKQIGELTKEYITTLKENNNGGLEAFVNARSDDKSVLFVLRNIGRLPNDFEGEWVSKFLSSKNQKIR' A
#
# COMPACT_ATOMS: atom_id res chain seq x y z
N MET A 1 -11.43 -4.80 -23.48
CA MET A 1 -12.18 -4.35 -22.29
C MET A 1 -11.29 -4.57 -21.09
N THR A 2 -10.68 -3.52 -20.54
CA THR A 2 -9.82 -3.67 -19.36
C THR A 2 -10.73 -3.64 -18.13
N GLU A 3 -10.88 -4.77 -17.44
CA GLU A 3 -11.54 -4.80 -16.13
C GLU A 3 -10.87 -3.74 -15.25
N LYS A 4 -11.65 -2.74 -14.82
CA LYS A 4 -11.22 -1.87 -13.73
C LYS A 4 -11.19 -2.75 -12.49
N LYS A 5 -10.02 -3.26 -12.13
CA LYS A 5 -9.78 -3.95 -10.85
C LYS A 5 -10.30 -3.02 -9.76
N GLN A 6 -11.40 -3.40 -9.10
CA GLN A 6 -12.00 -2.58 -8.06
C GLN A 6 -10.98 -2.46 -6.94
N ILE A 7 -10.43 -1.26 -6.78
CA ILE A 7 -9.48 -0.97 -5.70
C ILE A 7 -10.34 -0.84 -4.45
N GLY A 8 -10.05 -1.63 -3.40
CA GLY A 8 -10.79 -1.56 -2.15
C GLY A 8 -10.84 -0.15 -1.55
N GLU A 9 -11.72 0.08 -0.58
CA GLU A 9 -11.85 1.40 0.03
C GLU A 9 -10.59 1.80 0.81
N LEU A 10 -10.25 3.09 0.77
CA LEU A 10 -9.08 3.62 1.49
C LEU A 10 -9.43 3.90 2.95
N THR A 11 -9.48 2.85 3.76
CA THR A 11 -9.81 2.91 5.19
C THR A 11 -8.75 2.21 6.03
N LYS A 12 -8.70 2.53 7.33
CA LYS A 12 -7.75 1.89 8.26
C LYS A 12 -8.09 0.42 8.46
N GLU A 13 -9.38 0.12 8.49
CA GLU A 13 -9.96 -1.21 8.64
C GLU A 13 -9.53 -2.09 7.47
N TYR A 14 -9.66 -1.58 6.23
CA TYR A 14 -9.27 -2.33 5.05
C TYR A 14 -7.75 -2.56 4.98
N ILE A 15 -6.94 -1.55 5.31
CA ILE A 15 -5.48 -1.72 5.43
C ILE A 15 -5.14 -2.78 6.48
N THR A 16 -5.89 -2.84 7.58
CA THR A 16 -5.72 -3.86 8.63
C THR A 16 -6.04 -5.25 8.12
N THR A 17 -7.18 -5.42 7.44
CA THR A 17 -7.53 -6.69 6.78
C THR A 17 -6.45 -7.14 5.79
N LEU A 18 -5.89 -6.23 4.99
CA LEU A 18 -4.85 -6.59 4.01
C LEU A 18 -3.56 -7.09 4.67
N LYS A 19 -3.16 -6.51 5.81
CA LYS A 19 -1.96 -6.95 6.55
C LYS A 19 -2.13 -8.33 7.18
N GLU A 20 -3.34 -8.66 7.61
CA GLU A 20 -3.62 -9.93 8.29
C GLU A 20 -3.79 -11.10 7.31
N ASN A 21 -4.13 -10.82 6.04
CA ASN A 21 -4.56 -11.82 5.07
C ASN A 21 -3.56 -12.04 3.90
N ASN A 22 -2.25 -11.91 4.16
CA ASN A 22 -1.13 -12.26 3.26
C ASN A 22 -0.49 -11.09 2.47
N ASN A 23 0.80 -11.24 2.18
CA ASN A 23 1.73 -10.18 1.79
C ASN A 23 1.38 -9.36 0.52
N GLY A 24 0.87 -10.04 -0.52
CA GLY A 24 0.66 -9.42 -1.83
C GLY A 24 -0.49 -8.42 -1.89
N GLY A 25 -1.42 -8.47 -0.92
CA GLY A 25 -2.59 -7.58 -0.89
C GLY A 25 -2.21 -6.13 -0.63
N LEU A 26 -1.26 -5.91 0.29
CA LEU A 26 -0.83 -4.56 0.67
C LEU A 26 -0.05 -3.88 -0.45
N GLU A 27 0.88 -4.60 -1.08
CA GLU A 27 1.61 -4.08 -2.24
C GLU A 27 0.64 -3.70 -3.37
N ALA A 28 -0.24 -4.63 -3.78
CA ALA A 28 -1.17 -4.38 -4.87
C ALA A 28 -2.09 -3.19 -4.56
N PHE A 29 -2.49 -3.04 -3.30
CA PHE A 29 -3.31 -1.94 -2.85
C PHE A 29 -2.59 -0.59 -2.92
N VAL A 30 -1.32 -0.51 -2.53
CA VAL A 30 -0.53 0.71 -2.65
C VAL A 30 -0.20 1.04 -4.10
N ASN A 31 0.18 0.03 -4.91
CA ASN A 31 0.53 0.19 -6.33
C ASN A 31 -0.64 0.67 -7.19
N ALA A 32 -1.87 0.34 -6.78
CA ALA A 32 -3.07 0.79 -7.47
C ALA A 32 -3.41 2.28 -7.22
N ARG A 33 -2.71 2.95 -6.30
CA ARG A 33 -2.91 4.38 -6.02
C ARG A 33 -1.93 5.22 -6.83
N SER A 34 -2.45 6.22 -7.54
CA SER A 34 -1.68 7.13 -8.39
C SER A 34 -1.25 8.41 -7.70
N ASP A 35 -1.80 8.72 -6.51
CA ASP A 35 -1.57 9.96 -5.81
C ASP A 35 -0.84 9.77 -4.47
N ASP A 36 0.05 10.71 -4.18
CA ASP A 36 0.87 10.73 -2.97
C ASP A 36 0.05 10.72 -1.68
N LYS A 37 -1.13 11.36 -1.68
CA LYS A 37 -1.98 11.45 -0.49
C LYS A 37 -2.51 10.08 -0.11
N SER A 38 -2.94 9.28 -1.07
CA SER A 38 -3.38 7.90 -0.88
C SER A 38 -2.23 7.00 -0.44
N VAL A 39 -1.06 7.10 -1.07
CA VAL A 39 0.14 6.33 -0.67
C VAL A 39 0.51 6.66 0.79
N LEU A 40 0.59 7.95 1.13
CA LEU A 40 0.86 8.40 2.49
C LEU A 40 -0.19 7.92 3.49
N PHE A 41 -1.46 7.90 3.10
CA PHE A 41 -2.52 7.37 3.97
C PHE A 41 -2.27 5.90 4.28
N VAL A 42 -1.91 5.08 3.29
CA VAL A 42 -1.59 3.67 3.54
C VAL A 42 -0.37 3.56 4.45
N LEU A 43 0.75 4.17 4.09
CA LEU A 43 2.01 4.10 4.85
C LEU A 43 1.83 4.51 6.33
N ARG A 44 1.01 5.53 6.61
CA ARG A 44 0.72 6.00 7.98
C ARG A 44 -0.14 5.03 8.80
N ASN A 45 -0.95 4.19 8.15
CA ASN A 45 -1.90 3.29 8.81
C ASN A 45 -1.51 1.81 8.71
N ILE A 46 -0.33 1.49 8.15
CA ILE A 46 0.22 0.14 8.17
C ILE A 46 0.51 -0.29 9.62
N GLY A 47 1.09 0.57 10.45
CA GLY A 47 1.49 0.17 11.81
C GLY A 47 2.58 -0.91 11.76
N ARG A 48 2.29 -2.10 12.31
CA ARG A 48 3.21 -3.25 12.26
C ARG A 48 3.09 -3.99 10.92
N LEU A 49 4.24 -4.30 10.32
CA LEU A 49 4.31 -5.07 9.08
C LEU A 49 3.96 -6.56 9.34
N PRO A 50 3.38 -7.27 8.36
CA PRO A 50 3.18 -8.72 8.41
C PRO A 50 4.48 -9.48 8.71
N ASN A 51 4.39 -10.66 9.31
CA ASN A 51 5.59 -11.46 9.64
C ASN A 51 6.35 -11.95 8.39
N ASP A 52 5.62 -12.14 7.30
CA ASP A 52 6.11 -12.55 6.00
C ASP A 52 6.48 -11.37 5.10
N PHE A 53 6.51 -10.14 5.63
CA PHE A 53 6.66 -8.92 4.83
C PHE A 53 7.83 -8.91 3.84
N GLU A 54 7.53 -8.70 2.55
CA GLU A 54 8.54 -8.54 1.50
C GLU A 54 8.83 -7.05 1.27
N GLY A 55 10.04 -6.62 1.64
CA GLY A 55 10.43 -5.20 1.58
C GLY A 55 10.75 -4.66 0.18
N GLU A 56 10.89 -5.52 -0.84
CA GLU A 56 11.34 -5.12 -2.17
C GLU A 56 10.43 -4.05 -2.79
N TRP A 57 9.11 -4.18 -2.64
CA TRP A 57 8.16 -3.23 -3.19
C TRP A 57 8.20 -1.86 -2.51
N VAL A 58 8.73 -1.74 -1.29
CA VAL A 58 8.88 -0.46 -0.57
C VAL A 58 10.08 0.31 -1.10
N SER A 59 11.12 -0.39 -1.57
CA SER A 59 12.35 0.23 -2.09
C SER A 59 12.07 1.24 -3.22
N LYS A 60 11.01 1.03 -4.01
CA LYS A 60 10.60 1.96 -5.08
C LYS A 60 10.22 3.35 -4.57
N PHE A 61 9.81 3.48 -3.31
CA PHE A 61 9.47 4.77 -2.71
C PHE A 61 10.71 5.62 -2.42
N LEU A 62 11.90 5.02 -2.32
CA LEU A 62 13.16 5.76 -2.17
C LEU A 62 13.41 6.71 -3.35
N SER A 63 12.84 6.40 -4.52
CA SER A 63 12.91 7.24 -5.72
C SER A 63 11.78 8.28 -5.81
N SER A 64 10.89 8.36 -4.82
CA SER A 64 9.79 9.32 -4.83
C SER A 64 10.29 10.76 -4.77
N LYS A 65 9.67 11.65 -5.56
CA LYS A 65 9.88 13.10 -5.47
C LYS A 65 9.29 13.67 -4.17
N ASN A 66 8.33 12.98 -3.56
CA ASN A 66 7.72 13.38 -2.31
C ASN A 66 8.56 12.91 -1.12
N GLN A 67 9.15 13.87 -0.39
CA GLN A 67 10.00 13.61 0.77
C GLN A 67 9.30 12.93 1.95
N LYS A 68 7.97 12.87 1.97
CA LYS A 68 7.23 12.14 3.01
C LYS A 68 7.03 10.66 2.65
N ILE A 69 7.24 10.31 1.38
CA ILE A 69 7.14 8.95 0.85
C ILE A 69 8.52 8.32 0.72
N ARG A 70 9.51 9.10 0.27
CA ARG A 70 10.93 8.73 0.28
C ARG A 70 11.48 8.69 1.69
#